data_AF-A0A328THL1-F1
#
_entry.id   AF-A0A328THL1-F1
#
_cell.length_a   1.000
_cell.length_b   1.000
_cell.length_c   1.000
_cell.angle_alpha   90.00
_cell.angle_beta   90.00
_cell.angle_gamma   90.00
#
_symmetry.space_group_name_H-M   'P 1'
#
loop_
_entity.id
_entity.type
_entity.pdbx_description
1 polymer ?
#
loop_
_entity_poly.entity_id
_entity_poly.type
_entity_poly.pdbx_seq_one_letter_code
_entity_poly.pdbx_strand_id
1 'polypeptide(L)' 'MRKFNRIPKAHFELYLKGCEWRFNTPSKKQKSIIIKQMVKSKI' A
#
# COMPACT_ATOMS: atom_id res chain seq x y z
N MET A 1 -8.85 -1.84 7.06
CA MET A 1 -8.64 -0.51 6.41
C MET A 1 -8.42 0.54 7.48
N ARG A 2 -7.47 1.48 7.31
CA ARG A 2 -7.32 2.61 8.26
C ARG A 2 -8.63 3.40 8.25
N LYS A 3 -9.25 3.59 9.42
CA LYS A 3 -10.51 4.33 9.56
C LYS A 3 -10.37 5.72 8.94
N PHE A 4 -11.20 6.03 7.95
CA PHE A 4 -11.27 7.29 7.21
C PHE A 4 -11.95 8.43 7.98
N ASN A 5 -12.31 8.20 9.24
CA ASN A 5 -13.39 8.89 9.95
C ASN A 5 -13.15 10.39 10.27
N ARG A 6 -12.10 11.02 9.73
CA ARG A 6 -11.74 12.43 9.97
C ARG A 6 -11.12 13.18 8.78
N ILE A 7 -11.13 12.62 7.56
CA ILE A 7 -10.61 13.34 6.39
C ILE A 7 -11.74 14.15 5.78
N PRO A 8 -11.61 15.50 5.68
CA PRO A 8 -12.58 16.31 4.96
C PRO A 8 -12.76 15.80 3.52
N LYS A 9 -14.00 15.72 3.03
CA LYS A 9 -14.32 15.15 1.71
C LYS A 9 -13.51 15.81 0.57
N ALA A 10 -13.21 17.09 0.69
CA ALA A 10 -12.38 17.86 -0.24
C ALA A 10 -10.94 17.32 -0.38
N HIS A 11 -10.40 16.67 0.65
CA HIS A 11 -9.04 16.10 0.64
C HIS A 11 -9.01 14.59 0.40
N PHE A 12 -10.18 13.97 0.16
CA PHE A 12 -10.29 12.53 -0.02
C PHE A 12 -9.53 12.04 -1.26
N GLU A 13 -9.57 12.80 -2.36
CA GLU A 13 -8.84 12.46 -3.59
C GLU A 13 -7.32 12.41 -3.36
N LEU A 14 -6.75 13.39 -2.66
CA LEU A 14 -5.32 13.41 -2.33
C LEU A 14 -4.93 12.24 -1.42
N TYR A 15 -5.80 11.90 -0.47
CA TYR A 15 -5.57 10.72 0.38
C TYR A 15 -5.59 9.44 -0.45
N LEU A 16 -6.55 9.27 -1.36
CA LEU A 16 -6.62 8.12 -2.26
C LEU A 16 -5.38 8.01 -3.14
N LYS A 17 -4.93 9.11 -3.75
CA LYS A 17 -3.67 9.15 -4.52
C LYS A 17 -2.47 8.74 -3.66
N GLY A 18 -2.39 9.22 -2.42
CA GLY A 18 -1.36 8.81 -1.47
C GLY A 18 -1.44 7.33 -1.08
N CYS A 19 -2.64 6.79 -0.93
CA CYS A 19 -2.85 5.35 -0.71
C CYS A 19 -2.41 4.53 -1.92
N GLU A 20 -2.86 4.88 -3.12
CA GLU A 20 -2.52 4.21 -4.36
C GLU A 20 -1.00 4.18 -4.57
N TRP A 21 -0.32 5.32 -4.37
CA TRP A 21 1.14 5.37 -4.40
C TRP A 21 1.78 4.41 -3.39
N ARG A 22 1.28 4.34 -2.16
CA ARG A 22 1.85 3.44 -1.13
C ARG A 22 1.61 1.96 -1.44
N PHE A 23 0.48 1.62 -2.06
CA PHE A 23 0.19 0.26 -2.47
C PHE A 23 0.98 -0.17 -3.71
N ASN A 24 1.15 0.72 -4.68
CA ASN A 24 1.87 0.44 -5.94
C ASN A 24 3.38 0.60 -5.82
N THR A 25 3.88 1.35 -4.83
CA THR A 25 5.31 1.53 -4.56
C THR A 25 5.68 1.03 -3.16
N PRO A 26 5.65 -0.30 -2.92
CA PRO A 26 6.10 -0.86 -1.66
C PRO A 26 7.58 -0.56 -1.42
N SER A 27 7.96 -0.40 -0.15
CA SER A 27 9.35 -0.13 0.22
C SER A 27 10.28 -1.28 -0.19
N LYS A 28 11.58 -1.02 -0.35
CA LYS A 28 12.57 -2.01 -0.78
C LYS A 28 12.56 -3.28 0.10
N LYS A 29 12.33 -3.12 1.40
CA LYS A 29 12.18 -4.21 2.38
C LYS A 29 10.89 -5.01 2.21
N GLN A 30 9.76 -4.35 1.88
CA GLN A 30 8.51 -5.05 1.61
C GLN A 30 8.57 -5.82 0.29
N LYS A 31 9.19 -5.24 -0.75
CA LYS A 31 9.45 -5.91 -2.02
C LYS A 31 10.23 -7.22 -1.84
N SER A 32 11.29 -7.21 -1.03
CA SER A 32 12.08 -8.42 -0.79
C SER A 32 11.31 -9.51 -0.03
N ILE A 33 10.44 -9.12 0.92
CA ILE A 33 9.56 -10.06 1.63
C ILE A 33 8.57 -10.70 0.65
N ILE A 34 7.91 -9.90 -0.19
CA ILE A 34 6.96 -10.38 -1.19
C ILE A 34 7.64 -11.35 -2.15
N ILE A 35 8.82 -11.00 -2.70
CA ILE A 35 9.57 -11.89 -3.61
C ILE A 35 9.94 -13.20 -2.92
N LYS A 36 10.45 -13.14 -1.67
CA LYS A 36 10.76 -14.36 -0.90
C LYS A 36 9.54 -15.24 -0.67
N GLN A 37 8.38 -14.64 -0.36
CA GLN A 37 7.12 -15.36 -0.20
C GLN A 37 6.68 -15.99 -1.53
N MET A 38 6.74 -15.26 -2.64
CA MET A 38 6.39 -15.79 -3.97
C MET A 38 7.27 -16.95 -4.40
N VAL A 39 8.57 -16.91 -4.09
CA VAL A 39 9.49 -18.04 -4.36
C VAL A 39 9.17 -19.23 -3.45
N LYS A 40 8.95 -19.00 -2.15
CA LYS A 40 8.59 -20.05 -1.21
C LYS A 40 7.26 -20.73 -1.56
N SER A 41 6.29 -20.00 -2.10
CA SER A 41 4.99 -20.56 -2.51
C SER A 41 5.04 -21.31 -3.84
N LYS A 42 6.12 -21.20 -4.62
CA LYS A 42 6.32 -21.92 -5.89
C LYS A 42 7.19 -23.18 -5.75
N ILE A 43 7.73 -23.43 -4.56
CA ILE A 43 8.50 -24.60 -4.18
C ILE A 43 7.60 -25.47 -3.31
#